data_AF-A0A3L7Y4W8-F1
#
_entry.id   AF-A0A3L7Y4W8-F1
#
_cell.length_a   1.000
_cell.length_b   1.000
_cell.length_c   1.000
_cell.angle_alpha   90.00
_cell.angle_beta   90.00
_cell.angle_gamma   90.00
#
_symmetry.space_group_name_H-M   'P 1'
#
loop_
_entity.id
_entity.type
_entity.pdbx_description
1 polymer ?
#
loop_
_entity_poly.entity_id
_entity_poly.type
_entity_poly.pdbx_seq_one_letter_code
_entity_poly.pdbx_strand_id
1 'polypeptide(L)'
;FTSAPLQEASRAIILSTAARGVRDTRPSTAFGFGHGAIDLLTSSLIPTLSAVIILSGIRDGSIFVGLDAEVTEKVQAVAVFLSSQTLFSAALLVAQGALMLGLHALLTAIVLRAVVRGGGPRAIGRGLLLPAAIHTPVAVVRTLFPGVTMPVLLLALLVAALVYRRGQETTAESAPNQ
;
A
#
# COMPACT_ATOMS: atom_id res chain seq x y z
N PHE A 1 12.65 -12.25 -0.06
CA PHE A 1 11.34 -12.93 -0.14
C PHE A 1 10.24 -11.89 -0.08
N THR A 2 9.33 -11.84 -1.07
CA THR A 2 8.26 -10.84 -1.10
C THR A 2 6.99 -11.41 -0.46
N SER A 3 6.47 -10.75 0.57
CA SER A 3 5.25 -11.16 1.30
C SER A 3 3.95 -10.93 0.53
N ALA A 4 3.98 -10.36 -0.67
CA ALA A 4 2.79 -9.95 -1.43
C ALA A 4 1.75 -11.08 -1.64
N PRO A 5 2.12 -12.33 -2.00
CA PRO A 5 1.16 -13.43 -2.10
C PRO A 5 0.54 -13.81 -0.75
N LEU A 6 1.33 -13.75 0.34
CA LEU A 6 0.85 -14.01 1.70
C LEU A 6 -0.09 -12.90 2.19
N GLN A 7 0.17 -11.65 1.84
CA GLN A 7 -0.69 -10.50 2.16
C GLN A 7 -2.02 -10.56 1.40
N GLU A 8 -2.00 -11.03 0.15
CA GLU A 8 -3.24 -11.20 -0.62
C GLU A 8 -4.06 -12.41 -0.12
N ALA A 9 -3.37 -13.50 0.26
CA ALA A 9 -4.03 -14.64 0.90
C ALA A 9 -4.64 -14.28 2.26
N SER A 10 -3.92 -13.51 3.10
CA SER A 10 -4.44 -13.07 4.41
C SER A 10 -5.65 -12.14 4.24
N ARG A 11 -5.60 -11.24 3.25
CA ARG A 11 -6.73 -10.39 2.87
C ARG A 11 -7.95 -11.22 2.47
N ALA A 12 -7.76 -12.21 1.61
CA ALA A 12 -8.85 -13.10 1.18
C ALA A 12 -9.48 -13.87 2.34
N ILE A 13 -8.66 -14.40 3.25
CA ILE A 13 -9.14 -15.13 4.43
C ILE A 13 -9.95 -14.21 5.33
N ILE A 14 -9.41 -13.04 5.68
CA ILE A 14 -10.09 -12.08 6.56
C ILE A 14 -11.39 -11.60 5.92
N LEU A 15 -11.39 -11.27 4.63
CA LEU A 15 -12.59 -10.87 3.92
C LEU A 15 -13.61 -12.01 3.80
N SER A 16 -13.17 -13.26 3.63
CA SER A 16 -14.07 -14.42 3.61
C SER A 16 -14.72 -14.69 4.98
N THR A 17 -13.99 -14.44 6.07
CA THR A 17 -14.51 -14.50 7.44
C THR A 17 -15.43 -13.33 7.73
N ALA A 18 -15.06 -12.12 7.33
CA ALA A 18 -15.88 -10.91 7.48
C ALA A 18 -17.18 -10.99 6.67
N ALA A 19 -17.14 -11.53 5.45
CA ALA A 19 -18.33 -11.77 4.62
C ALA A 19 -19.23 -12.89 5.18
N ARG A 20 -18.70 -13.84 5.96
CA ARG A 20 -19.49 -14.82 6.71
C ARG A 20 -20.12 -14.20 7.97
N GLY A 21 -19.48 -13.20 8.57
CA GLY A 21 -19.95 -12.50 9.77
C GLY A 21 -20.89 -11.32 9.50
N VAL A 22 -20.84 -10.71 8.32
CA VAL A 22 -21.66 -9.54 7.97
C VAL A 22 -22.14 -9.66 6.52
N ARG A 23 -23.46 -9.81 6.35
CA ARG A 23 -24.13 -9.89 5.04
C ARG A 23 -24.21 -8.54 4.30
N ASP A 24 -23.61 -7.48 4.84
CA ASP A 24 -23.62 -6.14 4.24
C ASP A 24 -22.24 -5.74 3.70
N THR A 25 -22.23 -4.97 2.61
CA THR A 25 -21.07 -4.55 1.80
C THR A 25 -20.12 -3.55 2.46
N ARG A 26 -20.43 -3.06 3.67
CA ARG A 26 -19.75 -1.94 4.34
C ARG A 26 -18.47 -2.28 5.14
N PRO A 27 -18.37 -3.39 5.90
CA PRO A 27 -17.16 -3.70 6.69
C PRO A 27 -15.93 -4.14 5.86
N SER A 28 -16.12 -4.63 4.63
CA SER A 28 -15.05 -5.19 3.80
C SER A 28 -14.20 -4.14 3.07
N THR A 29 -14.79 -3.00 2.69
CA THR A 29 -14.06 -1.84 2.16
C THR A 29 -13.27 -1.11 3.25
N ALA A 30 -13.81 -1.06 4.48
CA ALA A 30 -13.11 -0.50 5.65
C ALA A 30 -11.82 -1.28 5.98
N PHE A 31 -11.78 -2.59 5.75
CA PHE A 31 -10.58 -3.40 5.96
C PHE A 31 -9.47 -3.13 4.94
N GLY A 32 -9.80 -3.03 3.64
CA GLY A 32 -8.83 -2.66 2.60
C GLY A 32 -8.23 -1.28 2.83
N PHE A 33 -9.06 -0.34 3.28
CA PHE A 33 -8.62 0.97 3.76
C PHE A 33 -7.73 0.85 4.99
N GLY A 34 -8.08 0.03 5.98
CA GLY A 34 -7.28 -0.17 7.19
C GLY A 34 -5.89 -0.75 6.92
N HIS A 35 -5.80 -1.78 6.06
CA HIS A 35 -4.50 -2.36 5.69
C HIS A 35 -3.66 -1.40 4.86
N GLY A 36 -4.26 -0.75 3.85
CA GLY A 36 -3.58 0.29 3.08
C GLY A 36 -3.19 1.51 3.92
N ALA A 37 -3.99 1.87 4.94
CA ALA A 37 -3.70 2.97 5.86
C ALA A 37 -2.57 2.63 6.82
N ILE A 38 -2.48 1.39 7.32
CA ILE A 38 -1.34 0.93 8.12
C ILE A 38 -0.07 0.94 7.26
N ASP A 39 -0.14 0.47 6.01
CA ASP A 39 0.99 0.54 5.07
C ASP A 39 1.39 2.00 4.77
N LEU A 40 0.42 2.90 4.56
CA LEU A 40 0.68 4.32 4.36
C LEU A 40 1.33 4.95 5.61
N LEU A 41 0.79 4.66 6.79
CA LEU A 41 1.30 5.18 8.06
C LEU A 41 2.72 4.70 8.31
N THR A 42 2.97 3.39 8.25
CA THR A 42 4.26 2.79 8.62
C THR A 42 5.34 2.98 7.56
N SER A 43 4.98 3.01 6.28
CA SER A 43 5.96 3.01 5.19
C SER A 43 6.16 4.38 4.52
N SER A 44 5.32 5.37 4.84
CA SER A 44 5.41 6.73 4.27
C SER A 44 5.24 7.81 5.33
N LEU A 45 4.09 7.87 6.02
CA LEU A 45 3.76 9.02 6.87
C LEU A 45 4.66 9.12 8.10
N ILE A 46 4.84 8.02 8.85
CA ILE A 46 5.74 7.99 10.01
C ILE A 46 7.18 8.28 9.58
N PRO A 47 7.78 7.61 8.58
CA PRO A 47 9.13 7.96 8.10
C PRO A 47 9.27 9.43 7.65
N THR A 48 8.25 9.98 6.99
CA THR A 48 8.27 11.38 6.50
C THR A 48 8.18 12.36 7.67
N LEU A 49 7.26 12.15 8.61
CA LEU A 49 7.13 12.97 9.81
C LEU A 49 8.36 12.87 10.71
N SER A 50 8.91 11.67 10.89
CA SER A 50 10.18 11.46 11.58
C SER A 50 11.32 12.21 10.91
N ALA A 51 11.41 12.17 9.57
CA ALA A 51 12.41 12.93 8.83
C ALA A 51 12.26 14.46 9.02
N VAL A 52 11.03 14.97 9.04
CA VAL A 52 10.74 16.41 9.30
C VAL A 52 11.14 16.80 10.74
N ILE A 53 10.82 15.98 11.73
CA ILE A 53 11.19 16.21 13.14
C ILE A 53 12.71 16.17 13.30
N ILE A 54 13.39 15.18 12.70
CA ILE A 54 14.85 15.07 12.73
C ILE A 54 15.50 16.29 12.06
N LEU A 55 15.03 16.71 10.88
CA LEU A 55 15.52 17.92 10.20
C LEU A 55 15.31 19.19 11.01
N SER A 56 14.19 19.28 11.74
CA SER A 56 13.91 20.40 12.64
C SER A 56 14.89 20.41 13.82
N GLY A 57 15.13 19.24 14.44
CA GLY A 57 16.09 19.07 15.53
C GLY A 57 17.55 19.27 15.12
N ILE A 58 17.89 19.02 13.85
CA ILE A 58 19.20 19.36 13.26
C ILE A 58 19.32 20.88 13.13
N ARG A 59 18.27 21.55 12.66
CA ARG A 59 18.27 22.99 12.41
C ARG A 59 18.44 23.81 13.68
N ASP A 60 17.82 23.40 14.78
CA ASP A 60 17.91 24.09 16.08
C ASP A 60 19.02 23.53 16.99
N GLY A 61 19.72 22.48 16.55
CA GLY A 61 20.79 21.84 17.28
C GLY A 61 20.33 20.96 18.46
N SER A 62 19.02 20.85 18.71
CA SER A 62 18.46 20.12 19.85
C SER A 62 18.75 18.62 19.78
N ILE A 63 18.89 18.05 18.58
CA ILE A 63 19.17 16.63 18.39
C ILE A 63 20.57 16.23 18.87
N PHE A 64 21.48 17.19 19.06
CA PHE A 64 22.86 16.94 19.48
C PHE A 64 23.07 17.06 21.00
N VAL A 65 22.05 17.52 21.75
CA VAL A 65 22.17 17.78 23.18
C VAL A 65 22.27 16.47 23.96
N GLY A 66 23.34 16.32 24.75
CA GLY A 66 23.54 15.16 25.63
C GLY A 66 24.00 13.89 24.94
N LEU A 67 24.37 13.95 23.65
CA LEU A 67 24.97 12.85 22.92
C LEU A 67 26.48 12.76 23.20
N ASP A 68 27.02 11.55 23.27
CA ASP A 68 28.46 11.33 23.21
C ASP A 68 29.00 11.55 21.79
N ALA A 69 30.33 11.61 21.65
CA ALA A 69 30.97 11.92 20.37
C ALA A 69 30.68 10.88 19.27
N GLU A 70 30.54 9.60 19.62
CA GLU A 70 30.27 8.52 18.65
C GLU A 70 28.84 8.62 18.11
N VAL A 71 27.87 8.88 18.99
CA VAL A 71 26.46 9.04 18.60
C VAL A 71 26.26 10.37 17.87
N THR A 72 26.97 11.42 18.27
CA THR A 72 26.98 12.72 17.57
C THR A 72 27.41 12.56 16.12
N GLU A 73 28.48 11.80 15.85
CA GLU A 73 28.97 11.55 14.49
C GLU A 73 27.97 10.76 13.63
N LYS A 74 27.28 9.77 14.22
CA LYS A 74 26.20 9.03 13.54
C LYS A 74 25.01 9.93 13.21
N VAL A 75 24.60 10.79 14.14
CA VAL A 75 23.52 11.76 13.94
C VAL A 75 23.93 12.81 12.90
N GLN A 76 25.19 13.24 12.87
CA GLN A 76 25.75 14.14 11.85
C GLN A 76 25.67 13.51 10.46
N ALA A 77 26.00 12.23 10.31
CA ALA A 77 25.90 11.52 9.04
C ALA A 77 24.44 11.43 8.54
N VAL A 78 23.50 11.16 9.43
CA VAL A 78 22.05 11.20 9.12
C VAL A 78 21.61 12.62 8.75
N ALA A 79 22.15 13.64 9.41
CA ALA A 79 21.84 15.04 9.13
C ALA A 79 22.32 15.50 7.75
N VAL A 80 23.54 15.10 7.35
CA VAL A 80 24.06 15.35 6.01
C VAL A 80 23.23 14.61 4.96
N PHE A 81 22.87 13.35 5.22
CA PHE A 81 22.01 12.57 4.33
C PHE A 81 20.63 13.22 4.16
N LEU A 82 19.98 13.65 5.25
CA LEU A 82 18.66 14.28 5.20
C LEU A 82 18.69 15.68 4.59
N SER A 83 19.73 16.49 4.86
CA SER A 83 19.87 17.82 4.27
C SER A 83 20.17 17.78 2.77
N SER A 84 20.72 16.67 2.28
CA SER A 84 20.86 16.41 0.83
C SER A 84 19.55 15.99 0.14
N GLN A 85 18.48 15.75 0.90
CA GLN A 85 17.16 15.43 0.32
C GLN A 85 16.44 16.70 -0.13
N THR A 86 15.88 16.66 -1.33
CA THR A 86 15.12 17.78 -1.90
C THR A 86 13.65 17.72 -1.50
N LEU A 87 12.95 18.86 -1.53
CA LEU A 87 11.49 18.91 -1.42
C LEU A 87 10.81 18.02 -2.48
N PHE A 88 11.43 17.88 -3.66
CA PHE A 88 10.97 16.99 -4.71
C PHE A 88 11.03 15.51 -4.29
N SER A 89 12.14 15.07 -3.67
CA SER A 89 12.28 13.71 -3.14
C SER A 89 11.24 13.42 -2.05
N ALA A 90 10.98 14.38 -1.16
CA ALA A 90 9.96 14.25 -0.13
C ALA A 90 8.53 14.16 -0.72
N ALA A 91 8.20 15.05 -1.67
CA ALA A 91 6.92 15.03 -2.36
C ALA A 91 6.71 13.71 -3.14
N LEU A 92 7.77 13.19 -3.76
CA LEU A 92 7.74 11.92 -4.48
C LEU A 92 7.43 10.74 -3.55
N LEU A 93 8.02 10.71 -2.36
CA LEU A 93 7.72 9.68 -1.35
C LEU A 93 6.27 9.74 -0.87
N VAL A 94 5.75 10.94 -0.60
CA VAL A 94 4.34 11.14 -0.21
C VAL A 94 3.40 10.69 -1.33
N ALA A 95 3.68 11.10 -2.57
CA ALA A 95 2.89 10.69 -3.73
C ALA A 95 2.93 9.16 -3.90
N GLN A 96 4.09 8.54 -3.76
CA GLN A 96 4.23 7.08 -3.84
C GLN A 96 3.42 6.38 -2.74
N GLY A 97 3.43 6.92 -1.51
CA GLY A 97 2.59 6.43 -0.42
C GLY A 97 1.10 6.49 -0.73
N ALA A 98 0.61 7.64 -1.21
CA ALA A 98 -0.80 7.83 -1.56
C ALA A 98 -1.24 6.90 -2.71
N LEU A 99 -0.38 6.73 -3.73
CA LEU A 99 -0.62 5.82 -4.85
C LEU A 99 -0.63 4.35 -4.40
N MET A 100 0.26 3.96 -3.48
CA MET A 100 0.28 2.62 -2.88
C MET A 100 -1.00 2.33 -2.09
N LEU A 101 -1.53 3.32 -1.36
CA LEU A 101 -2.83 3.22 -0.70
C LEU A 101 -3.96 3.01 -1.73
N GLY A 102 -3.97 3.79 -2.80
CA GLY A 102 -4.94 3.63 -3.90
C GLY A 102 -4.90 2.23 -4.52
N LEU A 103 -3.70 1.68 -4.73
CA LEU A 103 -3.52 0.33 -5.26
C LEU A 103 -4.12 -0.70 -4.29
N HIS A 104 -3.82 -0.59 -3.00
CA HIS A 104 -4.36 -1.48 -1.97
C HIS A 104 -5.89 -1.46 -1.89
N ALA A 105 -6.50 -0.27 -2.00
CA ALA A 105 -7.95 -0.13 -2.04
C ALA A 105 -8.57 -0.84 -3.26
N LEU A 106 -8.00 -0.63 -4.46
CA LEU A 106 -8.46 -1.29 -5.70
C LEU A 106 -8.33 -2.81 -5.64
N LEU A 107 -7.17 -3.31 -5.22
CA LEU A 107 -6.93 -4.75 -5.08
C LEU A 107 -7.91 -5.37 -4.07
N THR A 108 -8.15 -4.72 -2.95
CA THR A 108 -9.14 -5.18 -1.97
C THR A 108 -10.54 -5.26 -2.56
N ALA A 109 -10.94 -4.27 -3.35
CA ALA A 109 -12.25 -4.28 -3.98
C ALA A 109 -12.39 -5.41 -5.02
N ILE A 110 -11.33 -5.72 -5.77
CA ILE A 110 -11.28 -6.87 -6.69
C ILE A 110 -11.42 -8.19 -5.92
N VAL A 111 -10.67 -8.34 -4.84
CA VAL A 111 -10.65 -9.56 -4.00
C VAL A 111 -12.00 -9.77 -3.34
N LEU A 112 -12.60 -8.69 -2.84
CA LEU A 112 -13.93 -8.73 -2.25
C LEU A 112 -14.97 -9.25 -3.25
N ARG A 113 -14.91 -8.85 -4.52
CA ARG A 113 -15.82 -9.42 -5.54
C ARG A 113 -15.62 -10.91 -5.72
N ALA A 114 -14.38 -11.38 -5.75
CA ALA A 114 -14.09 -12.81 -5.85
C ALA A 114 -14.61 -13.60 -4.64
N VAL A 115 -14.52 -13.01 -3.44
CA VAL A 115 -15.01 -13.62 -2.20
C VAL A 115 -16.55 -13.61 -2.14
N VAL A 116 -17.19 -12.48 -2.46
CA VAL A 116 -18.66 -12.30 -2.39
C VAL A 116 -19.39 -13.12 -3.45
N ARG A 117 -18.80 -13.30 -4.64
CA ARG A 117 -19.39 -14.16 -5.70
C ARG A 117 -19.54 -15.63 -5.28
N GLY A 118 -18.88 -16.07 -4.19
CA GLY A 118 -18.93 -17.46 -3.74
C GLY A 118 -18.20 -18.41 -4.68
N GLY A 119 -18.34 -19.73 -4.46
CA GLY A 119 -17.72 -20.77 -5.31
C GLY A 119 -16.58 -21.58 -4.66
N GLY A 120 -16.38 -21.42 -3.35
CA GLY A 120 -15.44 -22.22 -2.57
C GLY A 120 -13.96 -21.86 -2.78
N PRO A 121 -13.03 -22.58 -2.11
CA PRO A 121 -11.62 -22.19 -2.01
C PRO A 121 -10.89 -22.07 -3.36
N ARG A 122 -11.23 -22.94 -4.32
CA ARG A 122 -10.62 -22.91 -5.67
C ARG A 122 -11.06 -21.69 -6.48
N ALA A 123 -12.31 -21.26 -6.37
CA ALA A 123 -12.80 -20.07 -7.06
C ALA A 123 -12.19 -18.79 -6.47
N ILE A 124 -12.12 -18.73 -5.13
CA ILE A 124 -11.42 -17.64 -4.42
C ILE A 124 -9.95 -17.61 -4.84
N GLY A 125 -9.25 -18.75 -4.80
CA GLY A 125 -7.84 -18.84 -5.20
C GLY A 125 -7.57 -18.34 -6.63
N ARG A 126 -8.45 -18.67 -7.59
CA ARG A 126 -8.36 -18.11 -8.96
C ARG A 126 -8.59 -16.60 -8.98
N GLY A 127 -9.53 -16.10 -8.19
CA GLY A 127 -9.80 -14.67 -8.03
C GLY A 127 -8.64 -13.87 -7.43
N LEU A 128 -7.71 -14.51 -6.71
CA LEU A 128 -6.51 -13.88 -6.15
C LEU A 128 -5.32 -13.82 -7.12
N LEU A 129 -5.33 -14.62 -8.19
CA LEU A 129 -4.20 -14.67 -9.13
C LEU A 129 -3.90 -13.30 -9.73
N LEU A 130 -4.93 -12.57 -10.15
CA LEU A 130 -4.78 -11.27 -10.77
C LEU A 130 -4.33 -10.17 -9.78
N PRO A 131 -4.95 -10.02 -8.60
CA PRO A 131 -4.42 -9.14 -7.55
C PRO A 131 -2.97 -9.44 -7.18
N ALA A 132 -2.60 -10.72 -7.01
CA ALA A 132 -1.24 -11.12 -6.70
C ALA A 132 -0.26 -10.79 -7.83
N ALA A 133 -0.65 -10.99 -9.09
CA ALA A 133 0.14 -10.65 -10.27
C ALA A 133 0.36 -9.14 -10.43
N ILE A 134 -0.60 -8.31 -9.99
CA ILE A 134 -0.46 -6.85 -10.00
C ILE A 134 0.42 -6.38 -8.82
N HIS A 135 0.24 -6.97 -7.63
CA HIS A 135 0.93 -6.52 -6.43
C HIS A 135 2.42 -6.93 -6.41
N THR A 136 2.72 -8.17 -6.81
CA THR A 136 4.06 -8.74 -6.68
C THR A 136 5.15 -7.92 -7.40
N PRO A 137 4.97 -7.47 -8.66
CA PRO A 137 5.95 -6.63 -9.33
C PRO A 137 6.22 -5.31 -8.60
N VAL A 138 5.17 -4.67 -8.07
CA VAL A 138 5.30 -3.42 -7.30
C VAL A 138 6.10 -3.66 -6.02
N ALA A 139 5.82 -4.74 -5.29
CA ALA A 139 6.55 -5.11 -4.08
C ALA A 139 8.02 -5.43 -4.37
N VAL A 140 8.30 -6.22 -5.43
CA VAL A 140 9.66 -6.55 -5.86
C VAL A 140 10.44 -5.30 -6.23
N VAL A 141 9.87 -4.44 -7.08
CA VAL A 141 10.54 -3.23 -7.57
C VAL A 141 10.77 -2.24 -6.44
N ARG A 142 9.80 -2.05 -5.55
CA ARG A 142 9.97 -1.16 -4.38
C ARG A 142 11.14 -1.59 -3.49
N THR A 143 11.33 -2.89 -3.30
CA THR A 143 12.41 -3.42 -2.46
C THR A 143 13.76 -3.40 -3.16
N LEU A 144 13.82 -3.82 -4.43
CA LEU A 144 15.10 -4.02 -5.13
C LEU A 144 15.57 -2.80 -5.91
N PHE A 145 14.64 -1.96 -6.39
CA PHE A 145 14.89 -0.84 -7.27
C PHE A 145 14.03 0.38 -6.90
N PRO A 146 14.19 0.93 -5.67
CA PRO A 146 13.30 1.98 -5.17
C PRO A 146 13.20 3.21 -6.10
N GLY A 147 14.27 3.54 -6.82
CA GLY A 147 14.33 4.67 -7.76
C GLY A 147 13.44 4.54 -9.00
N VAL A 148 12.91 3.35 -9.32
CA VAL A 148 11.99 3.14 -10.46
C VAL A 148 10.62 2.63 -10.01
N THR A 149 10.30 2.72 -8.72
CA THR A 149 9.02 2.25 -8.17
C THR A 149 7.82 2.99 -8.77
N MET A 150 7.94 4.30 -8.97
CA MET A 150 6.84 5.13 -9.44
C MET A 150 6.22 4.72 -10.78
N PRO A 151 6.99 4.51 -11.88
CA PRO A 151 6.39 4.07 -13.13
C PRO A 151 5.70 2.70 -13.01
N VAL A 152 6.27 1.78 -12.22
CA VAL A 152 5.68 0.45 -12.00
C VAL A 152 4.38 0.54 -11.20
N LEU A 153 4.35 1.41 -10.18
CA LEU A 153 3.16 1.68 -9.38
C LEU A 153 2.03 2.31 -10.21
N LEU A 154 2.34 3.28 -11.06
CA LEU A 154 1.37 3.91 -11.96
C LEU A 154 0.76 2.90 -12.93
N LEU A 155 1.60 2.03 -13.52
CA LEU A 155 1.13 0.96 -14.39
C LEU A 155 0.22 -0.03 -13.64
N ALA A 156 0.63 -0.46 -12.44
CA ALA A 156 -0.15 -1.36 -11.61
C ALA A 156 -1.52 -0.77 -11.24
N LEU A 157 -1.56 0.53 -10.90
CA LEU A 157 -2.79 1.26 -10.64
C LEU A 157 -3.71 1.31 -11.86
N LEU A 158 -3.16 1.63 -13.04
CA LEU A 158 -3.93 1.66 -14.28
C LEU A 158 -4.57 0.29 -14.58
N VAL A 159 -3.78 -0.78 -14.46
CA VAL A 159 -4.26 -2.16 -14.68
C VAL A 159 -5.34 -2.51 -13.65
N ALA A 160 -5.11 -2.24 -12.36
CA ALA A 160 -6.08 -2.51 -11.31
C ALA A 160 -7.39 -1.73 -11.51
N ALA A 161 -7.31 -0.46 -11.91
CA ALA A 161 -8.48 0.38 -12.20
C ALA A 161 -9.28 -0.16 -13.39
N LEU A 162 -8.60 -0.56 -14.48
CA LEU A 162 -9.25 -1.13 -15.66
C LEU A 162 -9.98 -2.45 -15.34
N VAL A 163 -9.32 -3.33 -14.59
CA VAL A 163 -9.88 -4.60 -14.12
C VAL A 163 -11.10 -4.35 -13.24
N TYR A 164 -10.98 -3.41 -12.29
CA TYR A 164 -12.07 -3.04 -11.41
C TYR A 164 -13.27 -2.49 -12.19
N ARG A 165 -13.05 -1.63 -13.19
CA ARG A 165 -14.11 -1.06 -14.03
C ARG A 165 -14.83 -2.11 -14.87
N ARG A 166 -14.10 -2.97 -15.59
CA ARG A 166 -14.70 -4.06 -16.39
C ARG A 166 -15.55 -5.01 -15.54
N GLY A 167 -15.11 -5.27 -14.31
CA GLY A 167 -15.91 -6.07 -13.38
C GLY A 167 -17.21 -5.40 -12.90
N GLN A 168 -17.35 -4.07 -13.00
CA GLN A 168 -18.63 -3.39 -12.75
C GLN A 168 -19.58 -3.51 -13.94
N GLU A 169 -19.08 -3.30 -15.15
CA GLU A 169 -19.85 -3.38 -16.40
C GLU A 169 -20.54 -4.75 -16.54
N THR A 170 -19.78 -5.84 -16.35
CA THR A 170 -20.33 -7.21 -16.34
C THR A 170 -21.40 -7.46 -15.28
N THR A 171 -21.33 -6.79 -14.13
CA THR A 171 -22.32 -6.95 -13.06
C THR A 171 -23.59 -6.14 -13.36
N ALA A 172 -23.47 -5.00 -14.05
CA ALA A 172 -24.59 -4.16 -14.45
C ALA A 172 -25.41 -4.78 -15.59
N GLU A 173 -24.76 -5.42 -16.57
CA GLU A 173 -25.47 -6.17 -17.65
C GLU A 173 -26.22 -7.41 -17.14
N SER A 174 -25.83 -7.94 -15.98
CA SER A 174 -26.45 -9.14 -15.39
C SER A 174 -27.68 -8.83 -14.52
N ALA A 175 -27.97 -7.56 -14.24
CA ALA A 175 -29.14 -7.18 -13.45
C ALA A 175 -30.41 -7.32 -14.33
N PRO A 176 -31.41 -8.12 -13.94
CA PRO A 176 -32.65 -8.21 -14.71
C PRO A 176 -33.31 -6.83 -14.70
N ASN A 177 -33.64 -6.31 -15.88
CA ASN A 177 -34.55 -5.17 -16.02
C ASN A 177 -35.83 -5.50 -15.26
N GLN A 178 -36.04 -4.84 -14.13
CA GLN A 178 -37.33 -4.83 -13.44
C GLN A 178 -38.22 -3.75 -14.04
#